data_AF-A0A8T5R4S8-F1
#
_entry.id   AF-A0A8T5R4S8-F1
#
_cell.length_a   1.000
_cell.length_b   1.000
_cell.length_c   1.000
_cell.angle_alpha   90.00
_cell.angle_beta   90.00
_cell.angle_gamma   90.00
#
_symmetry.space_group_name_H-M   'P 1'
#
loop_
_entity.id
_entity.type
_entity.pdbx_description
1 polymer ?
#
loop_
_entity_poly.entity_id
_entity_poly.type
_entity_poly.pdbx_seq_one_letter_code
_entity_poly.pdbx_strand_id
1 'polypeptide(L)'
;MEEINLSGERTKERKAEEVASEPSPASKHGPLEEQKRQSFGVDSFRSHQLKANCAAMLSEFKFPITTIKDNKEVLNSWAILFEYDLPPFGDGDGSLPIALEYFGPRSFLRFSSEIQLAEEHLEYILPILDSDEQMLRRMTLELTRECAAFDVDFYWSRNPENKSQVAVRTERLHHPTGMCNQDVFLHSCTRLAWALMNAARLISSRSDAGASK
;
A
#
# COMPACT_ATOMS: atom_id res chain seq x y z
N MET A 1 16.56 -4.50 11.38
CA MET A 1 15.91 -5.35 10.38
C MET A 1 17.04 -6.17 9.77
N GLU A 2 17.21 -7.42 10.21
CA GLU A 2 18.30 -8.30 9.78
C GLU A 2 17.77 -9.27 8.71
N GLU A 3 18.36 -9.22 7.52
CA GLU A 3 18.15 -10.20 6.47
C GLU A 3 19.18 -11.33 6.63
N ILE A 4 18.70 -12.56 6.83
CA ILE A 4 19.56 -13.76 6.82
C ILE A 4 19.71 -14.21 5.37
N ASN A 5 20.85 -13.90 4.77
CA ASN A 5 21.26 -14.42 3.47
C ASN A 5 22.08 -15.70 3.64
N LEU A 6 21.50 -16.84 3.24
CA LEU A 6 22.17 -18.14 3.17
C LEU A 6 22.66 -18.40 1.74
N SER A 7 23.90 -18.04 1.44
CA SER A 7 24.67 -18.75 0.42
C SER A 7 26.16 -18.72 0.76
N GLY A 8 26.72 -19.91 0.97
CA GLY A 8 28.10 -20.12 1.37
C GLY A 8 29.08 -20.13 0.20
N GLU A 9 30.30 -19.67 0.51
CA GLU A 9 31.61 -19.92 -0.13
C GLU A 9 31.79 -19.44 -1.60
N ARG A 10 32.91 -18.83 -2.03
CA ARG A 10 34.28 -18.79 -1.50
C ARG A 10 35.07 -17.61 -2.13
N THR A 11 36.01 -17.11 -1.34
CA THR A 11 37.06 -16.13 -1.58
C THR A 11 37.93 -16.38 -2.80
N LYS A 12 38.30 -15.31 -3.54
CA LYS A 12 39.66 -15.07 -4.06
C LYS A 12 39.99 -13.57 -4.05
N GLU A 13 41.06 -13.26 -3.34
CA GLU A 13 41.77 -11.99 -3.30
C GLU A 13 42.25 -11.55 -4.70
N ARG A 14 42.31 -10.22 -4.93
CA ARG A 14 43.56 -9.55 -5.33
C ARG A 14 43.45 -8.02 -5.34
N LYS A 15 44.28 -7.44 -4.48
CA LYS A 15 45.10 -6.21 -4.59
C LYS A 15 44.46 -4.90 -5.03
N ALA A 16 44.51 -3.96 -4.09
CA ALA A 16 44.61 -2.53 -4.34
C ALA A 16 45.92 -2.20 -5.09
N GLU A 17 45.82 -1.38 -6.12
CA GLU A 17 46.93 -0.56 -6.60
C GLU A 17 46.37 0.82 -6.93
N GLU A 18 46.86 1.78 -6.15
CA GLU A 18 46.60 3.22 -6.22
C GLU A 18 47.63 3.81 -7.18
N VAL A 19 47.20 4.37 -8.33
CA VAL A 19 48.08 5.16 -9.20
C VAL A 19 47.34 6.37 -9.77
N ALA A 20 47.79 7.53 -9.31
CA ALA A 20 47.92 8.83 -9.97
C ALA A 20 46.76 9.39 -10.81
N SER A 21 46.20 10.45 -10.25
CA SER A 21 45.47 11.54 -10.89
C SER A 21 46.18 12.20 -12.07
N GLU A 22 45.51 12.30 -13.22
CA GLU A 22 45.63 13.39 -14.19
C GLU A 22 44.26 13.64 -14.89
N PRO A 23 43.97 14.87 -15.35
CA PRO A 23 42.61 15.33 -15.60
C PRO A 23 42.06 14.83 -16.94
N SER A 24 40.85 14.26 -16.93
CA SER A 24 40.14 13.88 -18.15
C SER A 24 39.57 15.11 -18.88
N PRO A 25 39.69 15.16 -20.22
CA PRO A 25 39.20 16.26 -21.04
C PRO A 25 37.67 16.22 -21.12
N ALA A 26 37.07 17.40 -21.34
CA ALA A 26 35.63 17.61 -21.50
C ALA A 26 34.97 16.52 -22.37
N SER A 27 34.21 15.63 -21.73
CA SER A 27 33.46 14.57 -22.39
C SER A 27 32.20 15.15 -23.00
N LYS A 28 32.12 15.10 -24.33
CA LYS A 28 30.89 15.28 -25.12
C LYS A 28 29.83 14.33 -24.56
N HIS A 29 28.71 14.87 -24.08
CA HIS A 29 27.56 14.08 -23.66
C HIS A 29 27.11 13.16 -24.81
N GLY A 30 27.11 11.86 -24.55
CA GLY A 30 26.65 10.86 -25.50
C GLY A 30 25.12 10.73 -25.51
N PRO A 31 24.53 10.18 -26.60
CA PRO A 31 23.08 10.03 -26.76
C PRO A 31 22.39 9.17 -25.69
N LEU A 32 23.13 8.38 -24.90
CA LEU A 32 22.59 7.55 -23.81
C LEU A 32 22.21 8.35 -22.55
N GLU A 33 22.95 9.41 -22.21
CA GLU A 33 22.60 10.27 -21.06
C GLU A 33 21.41 11.17 -21.39
N GLU A 34 21.32 11.60 -22.64
CA GLU A 34 20.21 12.41 -23.13
C GLU A 34 18.92 11.59 -23.26
N GLN A 35 18.99 10.33 -23.70
CA GLN A 35 17.85 9.41 -23.65
C GLN A 35 17.38 9.11 -22.22
N LYS A 36 18.29 8.88 -21.27
CA LYS A 36 17.93 8.67 -19.86
C LYS A 36 17.30 9.90 -19.21
N ARG A 37 17.79 11.11 -19.55
CA ARG A 37 17.19 12.38 -19.09
C ARG A 37 15.83 12.64 -19.73
N GLN A 38 15.67 12.32 -21.01
CA GLN A 38 14.39 12.43 -21.72
C GLN A 38 13.35 11.43 -21.17
N SER A 39 13.72 10.17 -20.92
CA SER A 39 12.81 9.19 -20.30
C SER A 39 12.44 9.59 -18.87
N PHE A 40 13.40 10.12 -18.10
CA PHE A 40 13.14 10.66 -16.74
C PHE A 40 12.14 11.82 -16.75
N GLY A 41 12.29 12.77 -17.69
CA GLY A 41 11.39 13.91 -17.81
C GLY A 41 9.96 13.48 -18.17
N VAL A 42 9.82 12.45 -19.01
CA VAL A 42 8.51 11.92 -19.42
C VAL A 42 7.80 11.19 -18.27
N ASP A 43 8.51 10.38 -17.48
CA ASP A 43 7.91 9.64 -16.35
C ASP A 43 7.54 10.57 -15.19
N SER A 44 8.34 11.60 -14.94
CA SER A 44 8.03 12.65 -13.97
C SER A 44 6.80 13.47 -14.40
N PHE A 45 6.76 13.91 -15.66
CA PHE A 45 5.60 14.63 -16.20
C PHE A 45 4.31 13.82 -16.12
N ARG A 46 4.35 12.53 -16.49
CA ARG A 46 3.21 11.62 -16.38
C ARG A 46 2.74 11.45 -14.93
N SER A 47 3.67 11.31 -13.98
CA SER A 47 3.33 11.22 -12.56
C SER A 47 2.63 12.48 -12.05
N HIS A 48 3.14 13.67 -12.40
CA HIS A 48 2.53 14.94 -12.02
C HIS A 48 1.13 15.14 -12.63
N GLN A 49 0.96 14.81 -13.93
CA GLN A 49 -0.35 14.88 -14.58
C GLN A 49 -1.34 13.90 -13.95
N LEU A 50 -0.91 12.67 -13.66
CA LEU A 50 -1.76 11.67 -13.01
C LEU A 50 -2.19 12.14 -11.62
N LYS A 51 -1.26 12.67 -10.81
CA LYS A 51 -1.54 13.25 -9.50
C LYS A 51 -2.59 14.36 -9.59
N ALA A 52 -2.43 15.29 -10.53
CA ALA A 52 -3.37 16.39 -10.75
C ALA A 52 -4.75 15.87 -11.17
N ASN A 53 -4.82 14.89 -12.08
CA ASN A 53 -6.07 14.28 -12.52
C ASN A 53 -6.80 13.59 -11.35
N CYS A 54 -6.09 12.83 -10.52
CA CYS A 54 -6.66 12.18 -9.35
C CYS A 54 -7.20 13.20 -8.32
N ALA A 55 -6.45 14.27 -8.05
CA ALA A 55 -6.88 15.33 -7.15
C ALA A 55 -8.11 16.10 -7.68
N ALA A 56 -8.14 16.40 -8.99
CA ALA A 56 -9.27 17.07 -9.62
C ALA A 56 -10.55 16.23 -9.54
N MET A 57 -10.45 14.94 -9.86
CA MET A 57 -11.57 13.99 -9.75
C MET A 57 -12.10 13.89 -8.31
N LEU A 58 -11.21 13.77 -7.32
CA LEU A 58 -11.60 13.76 -5.90
C LEU A 58 -12.37 15.03 -5.50
N SER A 59 -11.91 16.19 -5.98
CA SER A 59 -12.58 17.46 -5.74
C SER A 59 -13.96 17.55 -6.40
N GLU A 60 -14.14 17.00 -7.60
CA GLU A 60 -15.44 16.95 -8.29
C GLU A 60 -16.49 16.16 -7.50
N PHE A 61 -16.06 15.06 -6.88
CA PHE A 61 -16.92 14.24 -6.03
C PHE A 61 -17.15 14.79 -4.64
N LYS A 62 -16.48 15.89 -4.28
CA LYS A 62 -16.49 16.44 -2.93
C LYS A 62 -15.98 15.44 -1.88
N PHE A 63 -15.10 14.51 -2.28
CA PHE A 63 -14.39 13.70 -1.29
C PHE A 63 -13.45 14.62 -0.50
N PRO A 64 -13.53 14.65 0.85
CA PRO A 64 -12.65 15.48 1.64
C PRO A 64 -11.21 14.97 1.49
N ILE A 65 -10.36 15.72 0.80
CA ILE A 65 -8.94 15.42 0.73
C ILE A 65 -8.30 15.88 2.04
N THR A 66 -7.81 14.92 2.82
CA THR A 66 -7.15 15.19 4.10
C THR A 66 -5.71 15.63 3.88
N THR A 67 -4.96 14.94 3.03
CA THR A 67 -3.54 15.22 2.82
C THR A 67 -3.05 14.69 1.48
N ILE A 68 -2.10 15.42 0.87
CA ILE A 68 -1.32 14.95 -0.27
C ILE A 68 0.15 14.91 0.15
N LYS A 69 0.80 13.74 0.03
CA LYS A 69 2.21 13.54 0.38
C LYS A 69 3.00 13.11 -0.85
N ASP A 70 4.14 13.75 -1.08
CA ASP A 70 5.15 13.27 -2.03
C ASP A 70 6.15 12.39 -1.28
N ASN A 71 6.39 11.18 -1.77
CA ASN A 71 7.41 10.32 -1.18
C ASN A 71 8.77 10.73 -1.75
N LYS A 72 9.55 11.47 -0.96
CA LYS A 72 10.86 11.98 -1.38
C LYS A 72 11.92 10.87 -1.55
N GLU A 73 11.70 9.71 -0.94
CA GLU A 73 12.63 8.57 -1.01
C GLU A 73 12.38 7.72 -2.26
N VAL A 74 11.12 7.68 -2.73
CA VAL A 74 10.73 6.90 -3.91
C VAL A 74 10.36 7.85 -5.04
N LEU A 75 11.25 7.94 -6.03
CA LEU A 75 11.09 8.80 -7.19
C LEU A 75 9.69 8.64 -7.82
N ASN A 76 9.07 9.78 -8.14
CA ASN A 76 7.78 9.89 -8.81
C ASN A 76 6.62 9.20 -8.07
N SER A 77 6.72 9.00 -6.75
CA SER A 77 5.65 8.38 -5.95
C SER A 77 4.97 9.39 -5.03
N TRP A 78 3.67 9.24 -4.85
CA TRP A 78 2.84 10.14 -4.06
C TRP A 78 1.66 9.41 -3.44
N ALA A 79 1.05 10.00 -2.42
CA ALA A 79 -0.14 9.51 -1.74
C ALA A 79 -1.17 10.63 -1.59
N ILE A 80 -2.43 10.32 -1.81
CA ILE A 80 -3.59 11.17 -1.50
C ILE A 80 -4.43 10.42 -0.47
N LEU A 81 -4.59 11.01 0.72
CA LEU A 81 -5.51 10.51 1.75
C LEU A 81 -6.83 11.27 1.64
N PHE A 82 -7.93 10.53 1.58
CA PHE A 82 -9.27 11.09 1.54
C PHE A 82 -10.25 10.21 2.31
N GLU A 83 -11.39 10.78 2.68
CA GLU A 83 -12.48 10.05 3.32
C GLU A 83 -13.50 9.60 2.27
N TYR A 84 -13.92 8.34 2.37
CA TYR A 84 -14.95 7.74 1.53
C TYR A 84 -16.17 7.40 2.38
N ASP A 85 -17.28 8.09 2.12
CA ASP A 85 -18.55 7.81 2.79
C ASP A 85 -19.07 6.44 2.38
N LEU A 86 -19.30 5.59 3.39
CA LEU A 86 -19.90 4.29 3.16
C LEU A 86 -21.33 4.46 2.65
N PRO A 87 -21.78 3.71 1.63
CA PRO A 87 -23.19 3.63 1.32
C PRO A 87 -23.95 3.13 2.56
N PRO A 88 -25.18 3.62 2.83
CA PRO A 88 -25.91 3.33 4.06
C PRO A 88 -26.17 1.82 4.19
N PHE A 89 -25.36 1.16 5.01
CA PHE A 89 -25.49 -0.24 5.39
C PHE A 89 -25.33 -0.33 6.92
N GLY A 90 -26.47 -0.36 7.61
CA GLY A 90 -26.53 -0.37 9.08
C GLY A 90 -26.57 1.04 9.69
N ASP A 91 -26.58 1.10 11.02
CA ASP A 91 -26.70 2.34 11.82
C ASP A 91 -25.39 3.13 11.94
N GLY A 92 -24.44 2.91 11.03
CA GLY A 92 -23.13 3.56 11.04
C GLY A 92 -23.06 4.74 10.10
N ASP A 93 -23.03 5.96 10.64
CA ASP A 93 -22.48 7.13 9.96
C ASP A 93 -20.95 6.95 9.90
N GLY A 94 -20.45 6.20 8.91
CA GLY A 94 -19.03 5.88 8.79
C GLY A 94 -18.42 6.41 7.50
N SER A 95 -17.40 7.27 7.62
CA SER A 95 -16.44 7.49 6.54
C SER A 95 -15.25 6.54 6.73
N LEU A 96 -14.70 6.02 5.64
CA LEU A 96 -13.47 5.22 5.65
C LEU A 96 -12.28 6.03 5.13
N PRO A 97 -11.14 6.04 5.84
CA PRO A 97 -9.93 6.66 5.33
C PRO A 97 -9.34 5.79 4.22
N ILE A 98 -9.27 6.32 3.00
CA ILE A 98 -8.63 5.66 1.86
C ILE A 98 -7.36 6.42 1.47
N ALA A 99 -6.26 5.69 1.35
CA ALA A 99 -5.04 6.15 0.74
C ALA A 99 -4.98 5.69 -0.73
N LEU A 100 -4.91 6.64 -1.65
CA LEU A 100 -4.56 6.42 -3.05
C LEU A 100 -3.09 6.74 -3.25
N GLU A 101 -2.29 5.72 -3.56
CA GLU A 101 -0.85 5.85 -3.73
C GLU A 101 -0.43 5.50 -5.15
N TYR A 102 0.47 6.30 -5.72
CA TYR A 102 1.14 5.98 -6.97
C TYR A 102 2.57 5.53 -6.70
N PHE A 103 2.95 4.39 -7.27
CA PHE A 103 4.29 3.84 -7.18
C PHE A 103 5.02 4.01 -8.51
N GLY A 104 5.83 5.07 -8.58
CA GLY A 104 6.54 5.50 -9.78
C GLY A 104 7.30 4.39 -10.53
N PRO A 105 8.18 3.60 -9.87
CA PRO A 105 9.04 2.63 -10.55
C PRO A 105 8.31 1.46 -11.23
N ARG A 106 7.08 1.17 -10.80
CA ARG A 106 6.26 0.07 -11.34
C ARG A 106 4.98 0.58 -12.00
N SER A 107 4.82 1.90 -12.06
CA SER A 107 3.69 2.61 -12.64
C SER A 107 2.35 1.99 -12.28
N PHE A 108 2.03 1.83 -10.99
CA PHE A 108 0.70 1.39 -10.55
C PHE A 108 0.10 2.32 -9.51
N LEU A 109 -1.23 2.36 -9.49
CA LEU A 109 -2.01 2.96 -8.41
C LEU A 109 -2.38 1.88 -7.40
N ARG A 110 -2.28 2.20 -6.12
CA ARG A 110 -2.74 1.37 -5.01
C ARG A 110 -3.80 2.14 -4.24
N PHE A 111 -4.96 1.53 -4.12
CA PHE A 111 -5.97 1.94 -3.16
C PHE A 111 -5.75 1.11 -1.91
N SER A 112 -5.63 1.74 -0.75
CA SER A 112 -5.55 1.01 0.51
C SER A 112 -6.36 1.70 1.61
N SER A 113 -6.93 0.90 2.49
CA SER A 113 -7.72 1.35 3.64
C SER A 113 -7.43 0.44 4.80
N GLU A 114 -7.46 1.00 5.99
CA GLU A 114 -7.14 0.31 7.22
C GLU A 114 -8.15 0.68 8.32
N ILE A 115 -8.58 -0.31 9.09
CA ILE A 115 -9.38 -0.12 10.30
C ILE A 115 -8.63 -0.72 11.48
N GLN A 116 -8.41 0.10 12.51
CA GLN A 116 -7.88 -0.34 13.79
C GLN A 116 -8.91 -1.23 14.48
N LEU A 117 -8.48 -2.38 14.99
CA LEU A 117 -9.36 -3.26 15.76
C LEU A 117 -9.66 -2.64 17.12
N ALA A 118 -10.92 -2.74 17.53
CA ALA A 118 -11.35 -2.36 18.87
C ALA A 118 -10.72 -3.27 19.93
N GLU A 119 -10.54 -2.73 21.14
CA GLU A 119 -9.87 -3.42 22.26
C GLU A 119 -10.51 -4.78 22.60
N GLU A 120 -11.84 -4.86 22.53
CA GLU A 120 -12.61 -6.10 22.73
C GLU A 120 -12.23 -7.23 21.76
N HIS A 121 -11.77 -6.91 20.55
CA HIS A 121 -11.31 -7.92 19.59
C HIS A 121 -9.84 -8.29 19.80
N LEU A 122 -9.05 -7.41 20.42
CA LEU A 122 -7.62 -7.62 20.61
C LEU A 122 -7.33 -8.75 21.60
N GLU A 123 -8.17 -8.94 22.63
CA GLU A 123 -8.03 -10.05 23.58
C GLU A 123 -8.03 -11.42 22.89
N TYR A 124 -8.82 -11.56 21.82
CA TYR A 124 -8.88 -12.77 21.01
C TYR A 124 -7.78 -12.83 19.95
N ILE A 125 -7.49 -11.70 19.28
CA ILE A 125 -6.62 -11.67 18.09
C ILE A 125 -5.13 -11.66 18.44
N LEU A 126 -4.71 -10.96 19.51
CA LEU A 126 -3.29 -10.85 19.88
C LEU A 126 -2.63 -12.21 20.18
N PRO A 127 -3.24 -13.12 20.98
CA PRO A 127 -2.66 -14.44 21.22
C PRO A 127 -2.43 -15.24 19.94
N ILE A 128 -3.36 -15.13 18.98
CA ILE A 128 -3.27 -15.80 17.68
C ILE A 128 -2.09 -15.25 16.87
N LEU A 129 -1.95 -13.92 16.81
CA LEU A 129 -0.86 -13.26 16.10
C LEU A 129 0.52 -13.54 16.72
N ASP A 130 0.58 -13.68 18.04
CA ASP A 130 1.84 -13.84 18.78
C ASP A 130 2.32 -15.29 18.88
N SER A 131 1.40 -16.27 18.87
CA SER A 131 1.76 -17.63 19.28
C SER A 131 1.05 -18.79 18.57
N ASP A 132 -0.05 -18.56 17.84
CA ASP A 132 -0.79 -19.64 17.16
C ASP A 132 -0.72 -19.52 15.64
N GLU A 133 0.38 -20.00 15.07
CA GLU A 133 0.59 -19.97 13.61
C GLU A 133 -0.50 -20.71 12.83
N GLN A 134 -1.05 -21.81 13.37
CA GLN A 134 -2.05 -22.59 12.64
C GLN A 134 -3.37 -21.84 12.56
N MET A 135 -3.79 -21.26 13.69
CA MET A 135 -5.00 -20.46 13.74
C MET A 135 -4.84 -19.16 12.95
N LEU A 136 -3.67 -18.51 13.01
CA LEU A 136 -3.36 -17.35 12.21
C LEU A 136 -3.47 -17.64 10.71
N ARG A 137 -2.87 -18.76 10.24
CA ARG A 137 -2.97 -19.18 8.84
C ARG A 137 -4.40 -19.42 8.41
N ARG A 138 -5.22 -20.09 9.25
CA ARG A 138 -6.63 -20.36 8.94
C ARG A 138 -7.45 -19.08 8.85
N MET A 139 -7.31 -18.20 9.84
CA MET A 139 -8.03 -16.92 9.89
C MET A 139 -7.61 -16.02 8.72
N THR A 140 -6.31 -15.94 8.43
CA THR A 140 -5.81 -15.18 7.27
C THR A 140 -6.37 -15.73 5.96
N LEU A 141 -6.40 -17.05 5.78
CA LEU A 141 -6.97 -17.66 4.57
C LEU A 141 -8.46 -17.37 4.42
N GLU A 142 -9.22 -17.37 5.52
CA GLU A 142 -10.65 -17.05 5.52
C GLU A 142 -10.87 -15.58 5.11
N LEU A 143 -10.11 -14.66 5.70
CA LEU A 143 -10.18 -13.23 5.41
C LEU A 143 -9.73 -12.92 3.98
N THR A 144 -8.68 -13.57 3.50
CA THR A 144 -8.24 -13.45 2.09
C THR A 144 -9.33 -13.93 1.13
N ARG A 145 -10.02 -15.03 1.42
CA ARG A 145 -11.12 -15.52 0.57
C ARG A 145 -12.29 -14.55 0.54
N GLU A 146 -12.63 -13.98 1.69
CA GLU A 146 -13.70 -12.98 1.80
C GLU A 146 -13.36 -11.73 0.99
N CYS A 147 -12.13 -11.21 1.11
CA CYS A 147 -11.68 -10.03 0.37
C CYS A 147 -11.51 -10.30 -1.13
N ALA A 148 -11.05 -11.50 -1.51
CA ALA A 148 -10.87 -11.90 -2.91
C ALA A 148 -12.18 -11.90 -3.71
N ALA A 149 -13.34 -12.08 -3.06
CA ALA A 149 -14.65 -11.92 -3.71
C ALA A 149 -14.85 -10.50 -4.29
N PHE A 150 -14.11 -9.52 -3.79
CA PHE A 150 -14.13 -8.12 -4.23
C PHE A 150 -12.91 -7.73 -5.06
N ASP A 151 -12.01 -8.66 -5.43
CA ASP A 151 -10.75 -8.36 -6.13
C ASP A 151 -9.88 -7.39 -5.29
N VAL A 152 -9.76 -7.71 -4.00
CA VAL A 152 -9.04 -6.94 -2.98
C VAL A 152 -8.17 -7.89 -2.16
N ASP A 153 -6.94 -7.47 -1.92
CA ASP A 153 -5.99 -8.18 -1.06
C ASP A 153 -6.19 -7.80 0.40
N PHE A 154 -5.91 -8.75 1.30
CA PHE A 154 -6.03 -8.59 2.75
C PHE A 154 -4.66 -8.70 3.42
N TYR A 155 -4.43 -7.85 4.43
CA TYR A 155 -3.22 -7.86 5.24
C TYR A 155 -3.54 -7.58 6.72
N TRP A 156 -2.81 -8.25 7.59
CA TRP A 156 -2.68 -7.83 8.99
C TRP A 156 -1.67 -6.68 9.07
N SER A 157 -2.07 -5.59 9.70
CA SER A 157 -1.21 -4.46 10.01
C SER A 157 -1.01 -4.39 11.52
N ARG A 158 0.23 -4.24 11.97
CA ARG A 158 0.56 -4.13 13.39
C ARG A 158 1.55 -3.00 13.56
N ASN A 159 1.26 -2.09 14.48
CA ASN A 159 2.18 -0.99 14.75
C ASN A 159 3.48 -1.55 15.38
N PRO A 160 4.65 -1.32 14.76
CA PRO A 160 5.91 -1.84 15.28
C PRO A 160 6.31 -1.21 16.62
N GLU A 161 5.88 0.03 16.89
CA GLU A 161 6.15 0.76 18.13
C GLU A 161 5.12 0.41 19.22
N ASN A 162 3.90 0.09 18.83
CA ASN A 162 2.84 -0.36 19.73
C ASN A 162 2.24 -1.68 19.26
N LYS A 163 2.83 -2.79 19.72
CA LYS A 163 2.40 -4.15 19.36
C LYS A 163 0.97 -4.48 19.78
N SER A 164 0.33 -3.71 20.65
CA SER A 164 -1.08 -3.89 20.99
C SER A 164 -2.01 -3.24 19.98
N GLN A 165 -1.51 -2.38 19.08
CA GLN A 165 -2.30 -1.85 17.97
C GLN A 165 -2.23 -2.79 16.77
N VAL A 166 -3.37 -3.41 16.49
CA VAL A 166 -3.58 -4.28 15.34
C VAL A 166 -4.68 -3.67 14.49
N ALA A 167 -4.46 -3.71 13.19
CA ALA A 167 -5.41 -3.23 12.21
C ALA A 167 -5.57 -4.22 11.08
N VAL A 168 -6.73 -4.14 10.45
CA VAL A 168 -7.03 -4.85 9.22
C VAL A 168 -6.81 -3.89 8.08
N ARG A 169 -5.98 -4.30 7.12
CA ARG A 169 -5.69 -3.52 5.93
C ARG A 169 -6.17 -4.26 4.69
N THR A 170 -6.78 -3.52 3.79
CA THR A 170 -7.12 -4.00 2.45
C THR A 170 -6.39 -3.18 1.41
N GLU A 171 -5.98 -3.82 0.31
CA GLU A 171 -5.33 -3.15 -0.81
C GLU A 171 -5.91 -3.60 -2.15
N ARG A 172 -5.97 -2.68 -3.11
CA ARG A 172 -6.29 -2.97 -4.51
C ARG A 172 -5.30 -2.28 -5.41
N LEU A 173 -4.68 -3.06 -6.30
CA LEU A 173 -3.75 -2.55 -7.30
C LEU A 173 -4.47 -2.27 -8.61
N HIS A 174 -4.15 -1.15 -9.23
CA HIS A 174 -4.64 -0.77 -10.55
C HIS A 174 -3.47 -0.37 -11.44
N HIS A 175 -3.33 -1.06 -12.57
CA HIS A 175 -2.36 -0.67 -13.59
C HIS A 175 -2.96 0.46 -14.45
N PRO A 176 -2.33 1.65 -14.54
CA PRO A 176 -2.79 2.82 -15.27
C PRO A 176 -2.58 2.68 -16.78
N THR A 177 -2.65 1.46 -17.34
CA THR A 177 -2.67 1.26 -18.80
C THR A 177 -3.91 1.91 -19.44
N GLY A 178 -4.91 2.28 -18.65
CA GLY A 178 -5.95 3.25 -18.98
C GLY A 178 -5.92 4.45 -18.02
N MET A 179 -6.56 5.56 -18.41
CA MET A 179 -6.77 6.68 -17.49
C MET A 179 -7.56 6.17 -16.28
N CYS A 180 -7.08 6.47 -15.06
CA CYS A 180 -7.87 6.31 -13.84
C CYS A 180 -9.07 7.24 -13.95
N ASN A 181 -10.16 6.71 -14.51
CA ASN A 181 -11.38 7.46 -14.70
C ASN A 181 -12.27 7.33 -13.46
N GLN A 182 -13.33 8.10 -13.50
CA GLN A 182 -14.32 8.21 -12.44
C GLN A 182 -14.85 6.85 -11.96
N ASP A 183 -15.24 5.99 -12.89
CA ASP A 183 -15.84 4.69 -12.60
C ASP A 183 -14.83 3.75 -11.94
N VAL A 184 -13.60 3.69 -12.46
CA VAL A 184 -12.54 2.86 -11.89
C VAL A 184 -12.23 3.29 -10.45
N PHE A 185 -12.20 4.60 -10.19
CA PHE A 185 -11.95 5.13 -8.86
C PHE A 185 -13.06 4.74 -7.88
N LEU A 186 -14.33 5.07 -8.19
CA LEU A 186 -15.47 4.75 -7.33
C LEU A 186 -15.57 3.24 -7.07
N HIS A 187 -15.46 2.45 -8.14
CA HIS A 187 -15.54 0.99 -8.04
C HIS A 187 -14.42 0.40 -7.17
N SER A 188 -13.22 0.99 -7.23
CA SER A 188 -12.12 0.60 -6.34
C SER A 188 -12.42 0.93 -4.88
N CYS A 189 -12.91 2.14 -4.60
CA CYS A 189 -13.25 2.58 -3.25
C CYS A 189 -14.38 1.73 -2.65
N THR A 190 -15.47 1.48 -3.39
CA THR A 190 -16.60 0.66 -2.92
C THR A 190 -16.16 -0.78 -2.62
N ARG A 191 -15.36 -1.40 -3.50
CA ARG A 191 -14.85 -2.77 -3.29
C ARG A 191 -13.95 -2.87 -2.07
N LEU A 192 -13.05 -1.91 -1.92
CA LEU A 192 -12.14 -1.83 -0.78
C LEU A 192 -12.93 -1.69 0.54
N ALA A 193 -13.91 -0.78 0.55
CA ALA A 193 -14.79 -0.55 1.68
C ALA A 193 -15.56 -1.81 2.09
N TRP A 194 -16.19 -2.50 1.12
CA TRP A 194 -16.95 -3.72 1.38
C TRP A 194 -16.07 -4.87 1.87
N ALA A 195 -14.91 -5.08 1.24
CA ALA A 195 -13.96 -6.09 1.68
C ALA A 195 -13.52 -5.84 3.14
N LEU A 196 -13.22 -4.59 3.48
CA LEU A 196 -12.77 -4.21 4.81
C LEU A 196 -13.87 -4.37 5.87
N MET A 197 -15.11 -3.96 5.56
CA MET A 197 -16.26 -4.16 6.45
C MET A 197 -16.55 -5.65 6.68
N ASN A 198 -16.51 -6.48 5.63
CA ASN A 198 -16.73 -7.92 5.76
C ASN A 198 -15.62 -8.59 6.57
N ALA A 199 -14.36 -8.18 6.37
CA ALA A 199 -13.23 -8.66 7.15
C ALA A 199 -13.39 -8.31 8.64
N ALA A 200 -13.75 -7.05 8.96
CA ALA A 200 -14.00 -6.61 10.32
C ALA A 200 -15.16 -7.38 10.96
N ARG A 201 -16.27 -7.59 10.23
CA ARG A 201 -17.42 -8.36 10.72
C ARG A 201 -17.06 -9.82 11.00
N LEU A 202 -16.26 -10.44 10.14
CA LEU A 202 -15.80 -11.81 10.35
C LEU A 202 -14.96 -11.91 11.62
N ILE A 203 -14.03 -10.98 11.84
CA ILE A 203 -13.20 -10.91 13.05
C ILE A 203 -14.07 -10.77 14.30
N SER A 204 -15.02 -9.83 14.30
CA SER A 204 -15.96 -9.64 15.41
C SER A 204 -16.72 -10.95 15.72
N SER A 205 -17.27 -11.62 14.70
CA SER A 205 -18.00 -12.88 14.90
C SER A 205 -17.14 -14.01 15.49
N ARG A 206 -15.83 -14.03 15.15
CA ARG A 206 -14.88 -15.01 15.67
C ARG A 206 -14.48 -14.70 17.11
N SER A 207 -14.31 -13.43 17.43
CA SER A 207 -14.04 -12.93 18.77
C SER A 207 -15.16 -13.33 19.73
N ASP A 208 -16.42 -13.07 19.35
CA ASP A 208 -17.59 -13.37 20.17
C ASP A 208 -17.73 -14.88 20.42
N ALA A 209 -17.49 -15.68 19.38
CA ALA A 209 -17.50 -17.15 19.49
C ALA A 209 -16.34 -17.69 20.34
N GLY A 210 -15.21 -16.99 20.38
CA GLY A 210 -14.05 -17.30 21.22
C GLY A 210 -14.28 -16.97 22.69
N ALA A 211 -14.88 -15.81 22.98
CA ALA A 211 -15.19 -15.36 24.34
C ALA A 211 -16.28 -16.20 25.04
N SER A 212 -17.09 -16.93 24.27
CA SER A 212 -18.17 -17.78 24.79
C SER A 212 -17.73 -19.20 25.20
N LYS A 213 -16.43 -19.53 25.12
CA LYS A 213 -15.87 -20.85 25.46
C LYS A 213 -15.01 -20.78 26.72
#